data_AF-A0A369QUQ9-F1
#
_entry.id   AF-A0A369QUQ9-F1
#
_cell.length_a   1.000
_cell.length_b   1.000
_cell.length_c   1.000
_cell.angle_alpha   90.00
_cell.angle_beta   90.00
_cell.angle_gamma   90.00
#
_symmetry.space_group_name_H-M   'P 1'
#
loop_
_entity.id
_entity.type
_entity.pdbx_description
1 polymer ?
#
loop_
_entity_poly.entity_id
_entity_poly.type
_entity_poly.pdbx_seq_one_letter_code
_entity_poly.pdbx_strand_id
1 'polypeptide(L)' 'MPAATPSKSRIQNAIQAIQAAGLTPGEVVIAPDGSLRVQIADTPAPANVPSQKTGPKKWGEDRRAA' A
#
# COMPACT_ATOMS: atom_id res chain seq x y z
N MET A 1 -11.59 27.18 -5.00
CA MET A 1 -11.90 25.98 -5.81
C MET A 1 -11.32 24.79 -5.06
N PRO A 2 -12.08 23.74 -4.72
CA PRO A 2 -11.51 22.58 -4.03
C PRO A 2 -10.51 21.88 -4.95
N ALA A 3 -9.31 21.60 -4.44
CA ALA A 3 -8.31 20.81 -5.14
C ALA A 3 -8.93 19.46 -5.53
N ALA A 4 -8.81 19.09 -6.81
CA ALA A 4 -9.36 17.84 -7.31
C ALA A 4 -8.51 16.68 -6.79
N THR A 5 -8.83 16.18 -5.59
CA THR A 5 -8.15 15.02 -5.03
C THR A 5 -8.38 13.83 -5.97
N PRO A 6 -7.33 13.20 -6.53
CA PRO A 6 -7.49 12.06 -7.40
C PRO A 6 -8.23 10.94 -6.67
N SER A 7 -9.17 10.28 -7.35
CA SER A 7 -9.93 9.19 -6.76
C SER A 7 -9.01 8.05 -6.36
N LYS A 8 -9.40 7.31 -5.31
CA LYS A 8 -8.65 6.14 -4.80
C LYS A 8 -8.32 5.14 -5.92
N SER A 9 -9.25 4.91 -6.84
CA SER A 9 -9.06 4.03 -8.00
C SER A 9 -7.97 4.53 -8.94
N ARG A 10 -7.85 5.85 -9.13
CA ARG A 10 -6.81 6.44 -9.97
C ARG A 10 -5.42 6.26 -9.38
N ILE A 11 -5.30 6.43 -8.05
CA ILE A 11 -4.05 6.18 -7.31
C ILE A 11 -3.67 4.70 -7.42
N GLN A 12 -4.63 3.80 -7.21
CA GLN A 12 -4.40 2.35 -7.28
C GLN A 12 -3.95 1.90 -8.67
N ASN A 13 -4.58 2.41 -9.74
CA ASN A 13 -4.18 2.13 -11.12
C ASN A 13 -2.76 2.61 -11.41
N ALA A 14 -2.36 3.79 -10.92
CA ALA A 14 -1.00 4.29 -11.09
C ALA A 14 0.04 3.39 -10.39
N ILE A 15 -0.24 2.98 -9.16
CA ILE A 15 0.62 2.05 -8.41
C ILE A 15 0.73 0.70 -9.14
N GLN A 16 -0.39 0.16 -9.65
CA GLN A 16 -0.40 -1.10 -10.39
C GLN A 16 0.38 -1.02 -11.71
N ALA A 17 0.26 0.09 -12.44
CA ALA A 17 1.03 0.28 -13.67
C ALA A 17 2.55 0.29 -13.42
N ILE A 18 2.98 0.89 -12.31
CA ILE A 18 4.40 0.92 -11.91
C ILE A 18 4.88 -0.48 -11.53
N GLN A 19 4.08 -1.24 -10.77
CA GLN A 19 4.39 -2.64 -10.44
C GLN A 19 4.42 -3.52 -11.69
N ALA A 20 3.50 -3.32 -12.63
CA ALA A 20 3.44 -4.06 -13.90
C ALA A 20 4.65 -3.76 -14.80
N ALA A 21 5.22 -2.55 -14.70
CA ALA A 21 6.47 -2.18 -15.35
C ALA A 21 7.72 -2.76 -14.64
N GLY A 22 7.55 -3.54 -13.57
CA GLY A 22 8.65 -4.12 -12.80
C GLY A 22 9.34 -3.14 -11.86
N LEU A 23 8.74 -1.97 -11.62
CA LEU A 23 9.28 -0.92 -10.77
C LEU A 23 8.61 -0.96 -9.39
N THR A 24 9.36 -0.56 -8.37
CA THR A 24 8.83 -0.45 -7.01
C THR A 24 8.34 0.97 -6.76
N PRO A 25 7.03 1.20 -6.53
CA PRO A 25 6.53 2.51 -6.13
C PRO A 25 7.02 2.83 -4.72
N GLY A 26 7.65 4.00 -4.54
CA GLY A 26 8.17 4.50 -3.26
C GLY A 26 7.18 5.45 -2.59
N GLU A 27 7.17 6.72 -3.02
CA GLU A 27 6.31 7.76 -2.45
C GLU A 27 5.25 8.21 -3.45
N VAL A 28 4.02 8.41 -2.99
CA VAL A 28 2.92 8.97 -3.79
C VAL A 28 2.56 10.34 -3.23
N VAL A 29 2.82 11.38 -4.03
CA VAL A 29 2.54 12.78 -3.68
C VAL A 29 1.39 13.31 -4.53
N ILE A 30 0.39 13.88 -3.88
CA ILE A 30 -0.71 14.59 -4.52
C ILE A 30 -0.45 16.08 -4.37
N ALA A 31 -0.22 16.75 -5.48
CA ALA A 31 0.02 18.18 -5.49
C ALA A 31 -1.31 18.96 -5.35
N PRO A 32 -1.27 20.24 -4.92
CA PRO A 32 -2.47 21.05 -4.65
C PRO A 32 -3.31 21.33 -5.90
N ASP A 33 -2.73 21.16 -7.09
CA ASP A 33 -3.38 21.22 -8.40
C ASP A 33 -4.14 19.92 -8.74
N GLY A 34 -4.04 18.88 -7.90
CA GLY A 34 -4.62 17.56 -8.13
C GLY A 34 -3.72 16.62 -8.94
N SER A 35 -2.48 17.03 -9.26
CA SER A 35 -1.52 16.18 -9.97
C SER A 35 -1.00 15.07 -9.07
N LEU A 36 -0.95 13.85 -9.60
CA LEU A 36 -0.40 12.66 -8.94
C LEU A 36 1.04 12.44 -9.39
N ARG A 37 1.99 12.42 -8.45
CA ARG A 37 3.39 12.07 -8.69
C ARG A 37 3.72 10.82 -7.89
N VAL A 38 4.32 9.83 -8.55
CA VAL A 38 4.82 8.62 -7.88
C VAL A 38 6.32 8.57 -8.07
N GLN A 39 7.06 8.60 -6.96
CA GLN A 39 8.49 8.42 -6.95
C GLN A 39 8.79 6.92 -6.94
N ILE A 40 9.66 6.48 -7.83
CA ILE A 40 10.10 5.08 -7.89
C ILE A 40 11.18 4.90 -6.83
N ALA A 41 11.08 3.86 -6.01
CA ALA A 41 12.13 3.52 -5.08
C ALA A 41 13.31 2.89 -5.86
N ASP A 42 14.48 3.50 -5.76
CA ASP A 42 15.75 2.96 -6.29
C ASP A 42 16.18 1.66 -5.60
N THR A 43 15.61 1.39 -4.41
CA THR A 43 15.81 0.14 -3.70
C THR A 43 14.71 -0.84 -4.10
N PRO A 44 15.03 -2.04 -4.65
CA PRO A 44 14.01 -3.06 -4.84
C PRO A 44 13.39 -3.33 -3.47
N ALA A 45 12.10 -3.04 -3.31
CA ALA A 45 11.43 -3.39 -2.06
C ALA A 45 11.59 -4.91 -1.88
N PRO A 46 12.02 -5.39 -0.69
CA PRO A 46 11.88 -6.80 -0.41
C PRO A 46 10.41 -7.13 -0.59
N ALA A 47 10.12 -8.15 -1.40
CA ALA A 47 8.78 -8.61 -1.70
C ALA A 47 8.01 -8.68 -0.38
N ASN A 48 7.15 -7.69 -0.14
CA ASN A 48 6.35 -7.63 1.08
C ASN A 48 5.28 -8.70 0.90
N VAL A 49 5.67 -9.93 1.25
CA VAL A 49 4.79 -11.01 1.66
C VAL A 49 3.61 -10.38 2.37
N PRO A 50 2.36 -10.68 1.98
CA PRO A 50 1.21 -10.17 2.70
C PRO A 50 1.43 -10.55 4.16
N SER A 51 1.68 -9.54 5.00
CA SER A 51 1.76 -9.69 6.44
C SER A 51 0.39 -10.22 6.82
N GLN A 52 0.29 -11.55 6.93
CA GLN A 52 -0.86 -12.19 7.52
C GLN A 52 -0.99 -11.49 8.85
N LYS A 53 -2.07 -10.73 8.99
CA LYS A 53 -2.50 -10.22 10.27
C LYS A 53 -2.79 -11.46 11.11
N THR A 54 -1.77 -12.02 11.74
CA THR A 54 -1.89 -12.88 12.90
C THR A 54 -2.52 -11.95 13.93
N GLY A 55 -3.85 -11.96 13.97
CA GLY A 55 -4.61 -11.26 14.99
C GLY A 55 -4.07 -11.65 16.37
N PRO A 56 -4.21 -10.78 17.37
CA PRO A 56 -3.72 -11.07 18.70
C PRO A 56 -4.26 -12.42 19.17
N LYS A 57 -3.35 -13.27 19.65
CA LYS A 57 -3.63 -14.61 20.16
C LYS A 57 -4.80 -14.51 21.15
N LYS A 58 -5.93 -15.14 20.84
CA LYS A 58 -7.11 -15.13 21.72
C LYS A 58 -6.69 -15.70 23.08
N TRP A 59 -6.79 -14.88 24.11
CA TRP A 59 -6.58 -15.30 25.49
C TRP A 59 -7.75 -16.22 25.88
N GLY A 60 -7.49 -17.49 26.18
CA GLY A 60 -8.50 -18.42 26.69
C GLY A 60 -8.56 -19.82 26.06
N GLU A 61 -7.70 -20.17 25.11
CA GLU A 61 -7.71 -21.49 24.46
C GLU A 61 -6.92 -22.59 25.21
N ASP A 62 -6.67 -22.41 26.51
CA ASP A 62 -5.90 -23.34 27.35
C ASP A 62 -6.66 -23.75 28.63
N ARG A 63 -7.96 -24.06 28.51
CA ARG A 63 -8.73 -24.60 29.63
C ARG A 63 -9.72 -25.69 29.21
N ARG A 64 -9.27 -26.69 28.46
CA ARG A 64 -9.99 -27.97 28.29
C ARG A 64 -9.06 -29.08 27.82
N ALA A 65 -8.03 -29.38 28.60
CA ALA A 65 -7.33 -30.67 28.54
C ALA A 65 -6.59 -30.94 29.85
N ALA A 66 -7.35 -31.27 30.90
CA ALA A 66 -6.93 -32.11 32.03
C ALA A 66 -8.16 -32.38 32.90
#